data_AF-A0A830EG54-F1
#
_entry.id   AF-A0A830EG54-F1
#
_cell.length_a   1.000
_cell.length_b   1.000
_cell.length_c   1.000
_cell.angle_alpha   90.00
_cell.angle_beta   90.00
_cell.angle_gamma   90.00
#
_symmetry.space_group_name_H-M   'P 1'
#
loop_
_entity.id
_entity.type
_entity.pdbx_description
1 polymer ?
#
loop_
_entity_poly.entity_id
_entity_poly.type
_entity_poly.pdbx_seq_one_letter_code
_entity_poly.pdbx_strand_id
1 'polypeptide(L)'
;MSRKVWKCYRCGEDIVEGMKFTFTRLGPIHWECFRAEVRDKFNGNVPEDINVMLELMDYLANGIVKVKELEERASSDDVRRLLIDRRKVIEGETSRLMSELNKMLYGGA
;
A
#
# COMPACT_ATOMS: atom_id res chain seq x y z
N MET A 1 10.44 7.87 -20.52
CA MET A 1 10.57 8.22 -19.08
C MET A 1 11.06 6.98 -18.36
N SER A 2 12.20 7.05 -17.67
CA SER A 2 12.62 5.94 -16.79
C SER A 2 11.61 5.82 -15.66
N ARG A 3 10.83 4.73 -15.63
CA ARG A 3 9.93 4.44 -14.51
C ARG A 3 10.77 4.40 -13.23
N LYS A 4 10.34 5.12 -12.19
CA LYS A 4 11.03 5.12 -10.89
C LYS A 4 10.88 3.73 -10.30
N VAL A 5 11.97 2.97 -10.26
CA VAL A 5 11.99 1.64 -9.63
C VAL A 5 12.39 1.84 -8.17
N TRP A 6 11.56 1.39 -7.25
CA TRP A 6 11.89 1.36 -5.82
C TRP A 6 12.40 -0.03 -5.44
N LYS A 7 13.27 -0.13 -4.44
CA LYS A 7 13.69 -1.41 -3.87
C LYS A 7 13.03 -1.63 -2.52
N CYS A 8 12.42 -2.80 -2.34
CA CYS A 8 11.85 -3.18 -1.06
C CYS A 8 12.96 -3.32 -0.02
N TYR A 9 12.89 -2.57 1.08
CA TYR A 9 13.95 -2.61 2.10
C TYR A 9 14.05 -3.96 2.82
N ARG A 10 13.00 -4.79 2.77
CA ARG A 10 12.98 -6.11 3.41
C ARG A 10 13.62 -7.20 2.55
N CYS A 11 13.20 -7.34 1.30
CA CYS A 11 13.65 -8.44 0.43
C CYS A 11 14.69 -8.02 -0.61
N GLY A 12 14.93 -6.72 -0.81
CA GLY A 12 15.89 -6.19 -1.81
C GLY A 12 15.38 -6.20 -3.26
N GLU A 13 14.27 -6.89 -3.51
CA GLU A 13 13.63 -6.98 -4.83
C GLU A 13 12.97 -5.66 -5.23
N ASP A 14 12.81 -5.49 -6.55
CA ASP A 14 12.20 -4.30 -7.12
C ASP A 14 10.69 -4.26 -6.86
N ILE A 15 10.20 -3.07 -6.55
CA ILE A 15 8.78 -2.73 -6.52
C ILE A 15 8.46 -2.13 -7.89
N VAL A 16 7.75 -2.91 -8.69
CA VAL A 16 7.30 -2.49 -10.02
C VAL A 16 5.86 -2.00 -9.98
N GLU A 17 5.49 -1.23 -11.00
CA GLU A 17 4.13 -0.72 -11.18
C GLU A 17 3.12 -1.87 -11.26
N GLY A 18 1.99 -1.74 -10.54
CA GLY A 18 0.98 -2.78 -10.41
C GLY A 18 1.15 -3.69 -9.18
N MET A 19 2.30 -3.65 -8.49
CA MET A 19 2.45 -4.34 -7.21
C MET A 19 1.79 -3.57 -6.06
N LYS A 20 1.34 -4.30 -5.02
CA LYS A 20 0.96 -3.71 -3.73
C LYS A 20 2.21 -3.35 -2.94
N PHE A 21 2.34 -2.09 -2.55
CA PHE A 21 3.43 -1.61 -1.71
C PHE A 21 2.98 -0.44 -0.85
N THR A 22 3.77 -0.12 0.17
CA THR A 22 3.58 1.04 1.02
C THR A 22 4.94 1.69 1.34
N PHE A 23 4.90 2.85 1.97
CA PHE A 23 6.09 3.53 2.48
C PHE A 23 6.06 3.53 4.01
N THR A 24 7.17 3.11 4.60
CA THR A 24 7.45 3.26 6.04
C THR A 24 8.58 4.27 6.24
N ARG A 25 8.97 4.51 7.49
CA ARG A 25 10.15 5.33 7.81
C ARG A 25 11.46 4.74 7.26
N LEU A 26 11.52 3.43 7.07
CA LEU A 26 12.69 2.74 6.51
C LEU A 26 12.73 2.79 4.97
N GLY A 27 11.65 3.22 4.35
CA GLY A 27 11.52 3.34 2.90
C GLY A 27 10.38 2.49 2.33
N PRO A 28 10.42 2.23 1.01
CA PRO A 28 9.37 1.46 0.33
C PRO A 28 9.48 -0.03 0.66
N ILE A 29 8.33 -0.69 0.80
CA ILE A 29 8.22 -2.12 1.12
C ILE A 29 7.03 -2.75 0.39
N HIS A 30 7.20 -3.96 -0.15
CA HIS A 30 6.06 -4.73 -0.68
C HIS A 30 5.04 -4.97 0.43
N TRP A 31 3.76 -4.93 0.09
CA TRP A 31 2.72 -5.13 1.09
C TRP A 31 2.85 -6.46 1.84
N GLU A 32 3.18 -7.55 1.13
CA GLU A 32 3.43 -8.86 1.76
C GLU A 32 4.65 -8.86 2.69
N CYS A 33 5.71 -8.16 2.29
CA CYS A 33 6.89 -7.99 3.13
C CYS A 33 6.57 -7.22 4.42
N PHE A 34 5.69 -6.22 4.33
CA PHE A 34 5.23 -5.46 5.48
C PHE A 34 4.35 -6.32 6.40
N ARG A 35 3.39 -7.08 5.85
CA ARG A 35 2.55 -8.01 6.65
C ARG A 35 3.38 -9.04 7.40
N ALA A 36 4.39 -9.61 6.74
CA ALA A 36 5.32 -10.50 7.40
C ALA A 36 6.10 -9.79 8.52
N GLU A 37 6.38 -8.48 8.42
CA GLU A 37 7.21 -7.75 9.41
C GLU A 37 6.40 -7.52 10.67
N VAL A 38 5.13 -7.16 10.49
CA VAL A 38 4.15 -7.10 11.57
C VAL A 38 4.00 -8.48 12.24
N ARG A 39 3.91 -9.57 11.46
CA ARG A 39 3.83 -10.93 12.02
C ARG A 39 5.06 -11.27 12.85
N ASP A 40 6.25 -10.98 12.34
CA ASP A 40 7.51 -11.27 13.03
C ASP A 40 7.62 -10.46 14.33
N LYS A 41 7.20 -9.19 14.32
CA LYS A 41 7.15 -8.32 15.50
C LYS A 41 6.32 -8.90 16.65
N PHE A 42 5.23 -9.59 16.34
CA PHE A 42 4.34 -10.20 17.33
C PHE A 42 4.58 -11.71 17.51
N ASN A 43 5.72 -12.25 17.04
CA ASN A 43 6.03 -13.69 17.10
C ASN A 43 4.87 -14.57 16.57
N GLY A 44 4.20 -14.13 15.51
CA GLY A 44 3.05 -14.82 14.92
C GLY A 44 1.67 -14.49 15.53
N ASN A 45 1.62 -13.95 16.75
CA ASN A 45 0.36 -13.66 17.46
C ASN A 45 -0.01 -12.18 17.34
N VAL A 46 -0.37 -11.75 16.13
CA VAL A 46 -0.75 -10.36 15.83
C VAL A 46 -2.07 -10.01 16.52
N PRO A 47 -2.16 -8.90 17.28
CA PRO A 47 -3.40 -8.42 17.87
C PRO A 47 -4.52 -8.22 16.85
N GLU A 48 -5.77 -8.52 17.22
CA GLU A 48 -6.88 -8.52 16.27
C GLU A 48 -7.17 -7.15 15.66
N ASP A 49 -7.08 -6.07 16.45
CA ASP A 49 -7.23 -4.70 15.93
C ASP A 49 -6.20 -4.38 14.84
N ILE A 50 -5.00 -4.97 14.92
CA ILE A 50 -3.98 -4.83 13.88
C ILE A 50 -4.33 -5.67 12.67
N ASN A 51 -4.85 -6.89 12.84
CA ASN A 51 -5.32 -7.73 11.73
C ASN A 51 -6.43 -7.03 10.93
N VAL A 52 -7.42 -6.46 11.61
CA VAL A 52 -8.51 -5.70 10.98
C VAL A 52 -7.97 -4.53 10.17
N MET A 53 -7.01 -3.79 10.71
CA MET A 53 -6.36 -2.68 9.99
C MET A 53 -5.55 -3.17 8.78
N LEU A 54 -4.82 -4.29 8.91
CA LEU A 54 -4.10 -4.90 7.80
C LEU A 54 -5.05 -5.38 6.69
N GLU A 55 -6.21 -5.92 7.04
CA GLU A 55 -7.21 -6.34 6.06
C GLU A 55 -7.79 -5.15 5.28
N LEU A 56 -8.15 -4.06 5.99
CA LEU A 56 -8.60 -2.83 5.34
C LEU A 56 -7.54 -2.25 4.40
N MET A 57 -6.28 -2.24 4.84
CA MET A 57 -5.16 -1.77 4.03
C MET A 57 -4.92 -2.65 2.80
N ASP A 58 -5.08 -3.98 2.92
CA ASP A 58 -4.99 -4.88 1.77
C ASP A 58 -6.10 -4.61 0.75
N TYR A 59 -7.34 -4.42 1.21
CA TYR A 59 -8.46 -4.03 0.37
C TYR A 59 -8.19 -2.73 -0.41
N LEU A 60 -7.69 -1.69 0.27
CA LEU A 60 -7.36 -0.42 -0.37
C LEU A 60 -6.21 -0.56 -1.37
N ALA A 61 -5.17 -1.33 -1.04
CA ALA A 61 -4.06 -1.60 -1.94
C ALA A 61 -4.52 -2.35 -3.21
N ASN A 62 -5.38 -3.37 -3.06
CA ASN A 62 -6.03 -4.05 -4.18
C ASN A 62 -6.87 -3.06 -5.01
N GLY A 63 -7.59 -2.15 -4.36
CA GLY A 63 -8.36 -1.09 -5.00
C GLY A 63 -7.49 -0.16 -5.86
N ILE A 64 -6.34 0.30 -5.34
CA ILE A 64 -5.40 1.15 -6.09
C ILE A 64 -4.89 0.44 -7.34
N VAL A 65 -4.44 -0.81 -7.20
CA VAL A 65 -3.98 -1.62 -8.33
C VAL A 65 -5.11 -1.76 -9.36
N LYS A 66 -6.33 -2.06 -8.89
CA LYS A 66 -7.47 -2.23 -9.78
C LYS A 66 -7.80 -0.95 -10.55
N VAL A 67 -7.79 0.20 -9.88
CA VAL A 67 -8.08 1.47 -10.56
C VAL A 67 -7.01 1.80 -11.61
N LYS A 68 -5.73 1.50 -11.36
CA LYS A 68 -4.68 1.63 -12.38
C LYS A 68 -4.94 0.77 -13.61
N GLU A 69 -5.31 -0.50 -13.43
CA GLU A 69 -5.70 -1.37 -14.55
C GLU A 69 -6.90 -0.79 -15.33
N LEU A 70 -7.85 -0.17 -14.64
CA LEU A 70 -9.01 0.46 -15.26
C LEU A 70 -8.63 1.74 -16.02
N GLU A 71 -7.67 2.53 -15.53
CA GLU A 71 -7.13 3.71 -16.20
C GLU A 71 -6.52 3.35 -17.56
N GLU A 72 -5.77 2.23 -17.63
CA GLU A 72 -5.17 1.72 -18.86
C GLU A 72 -6.22 1.21 -19.86
N ARG A 73 -7.32 0.64 -19.36
CA ARG A 73 -8.42 0.10 -20.18
C ARG A 73 -9.42 1.15 -20.66
N ALA A 74 -9.49 2.31 -19.99
CA ALA A 74 -10.44 3.36 -20.33
C ALA A 74 -10.10 3.96 -21.71
N SER A 75 -11.07 3.91 -22.63
CA SER A 75 -10.95 4.48 -23.97
C SER A 75 -11.27 5.98 -24.02
N SER A 76 -12.06 6.49 -23.07
CA SER A 76 -12.41 7.90 -22.93
C SER A 76 -11.43 8.61 -21.99
N ASP A 77 -10.94 9.77 -22.40
CA ASP A 77 -10.07 10.62 -21.59
C ASP A 77 -10.78 11.14 -20.34
N ASP A 78 -12.07 11.48 -20.43
CA ASP A 78 -12.87 11.92 -19.28
C ASP A 78 -13.04 10.80 -18.25
N VAL A 79 -13.31 9.57 -18.70
CA VAL A 79 -13.38 8.40 -17.82
C VAL A 79 -12.02 8.11 -17.19
N ARG A 80 -10.93 8.19 -17.97
CA ARG A 80 -9.57 8.01 -17.44
C ARG A 80 -9.25 9.04 -16.37
N ARG A 81 -9.61 10.31 -16.59
CA ARG A 81 -9.40 11.39 -15.63
C ARG A 81 -10.19 11.16 -14.34
N LEU A 82 -11.46 10.76 -14.44
CA LEU A 82 -12.28 10.40 -13.29
C LEU A 82 -11.63 9.27 -12.47
N LEU A 83 -11.12 8.23 -13.12
CA LEU A 83 -10.44 7.11 -12.46
C LEU A 83 -9.16 7.56 -11.75
N ILE A 84 -8.32 8.37 -12.40
CA ILE A 84 -7.11 8.96 -11.80
C ILE A 84 -7.47 9.74 -10.52
N ASP A 85 -8.53 10.55 -10.57
CA ASP A 85 -8.95 11.35 -9.42
C ASP A 85 -9.46 10.47 -8.27
N ARG A 86 -10.19 9.38 -8.57
CA ARG A 86 -10.60 8.39 -7.55
C ARG A 86 -9.42 7.63 -6.98
N ARG A 87 -8.44 7.23 -7.79
CA ARG A 87 -7.21 6.59 -7.29
C ARG A 87 -6.48 7.48 -6.31
N LYS A 88 -6.30 8.77 -6.62
CA LYS A 88 -5.63 9.73 -5.72
C LYS A 88 -6.32 9.85 -4.35
N VAL A 89 -7.65 9.80 -4.33
CA VAL A 89 -8.41 9.78 -3.06
C VAL A 89 -8.07 8.53 -2.25
N ILE A 90 -8.09 7.35 -2.88
CA ILE A 90 -7.77 6.08 -2.22
C ILE A 90 -6.31 6.06 -1.74
N GLU A 91 -5.36 6.53 -2.56
CA GLU A 91 -3.95 6.68 -2.18
C GLU A 91 -3.79 7.58 -0.95
N GLY A 92 -4.52 8.70 -0.89
CA GLY A 92 -4.52 9.61 0.25
C GLY A 92 -5.12 9.00 1.53
N GLU A 93 -6.21 8.24 1.42
CA GLU A 93 -6.79 7.49 2.56
C GLU A 93 -5.83 6.39 3.04
N THR A 94 -5.24 5.65 2.12
CA THR A 94 -4.25 4.59 2.41
C THR A 94 -3.05 5.17 3.17
N SER A 95 -2.54 6.33 2.75
CA SER A 95 -1.44 7.01 3.46
C SER A 95 -1.83 7.44 4.87
N ARG A 96 -3.06 7.90 5.09
CA ARG A 96 -3.56 8.28 6.43
C ARG A 96 -3.69 7.05 7.34
N LEU A 97 -4.33 6.00 6.85
CA LEU A 97 -4.49 4.75 7.61
C LEU A 97 -3.15 4.08 7.91
N MET A 98 -2.18 4.15 7.00
CA MET A 98 -0.82 3.67 7.26
C MET A 98 -0.14 4.46 8.40
N SER A 99 -0.41 5.75 8.53
CA SER A 99 0.07 6.55 9.67
C SER A 99 -0.53 6.06 10.99
N GLU A 100 -1.85 5.81 11.02
CA GLU A 100 -2.52 5.27 12.21
C GLU A 100 -2.03 3.87 12.57
N LEU A 101 -1.90 2.98 11.59
CA LEU A 101 -1.35 1.64 11.79
C LEU A 101 0.09 1.69 12.31
N ASN A 102 0.93 2.60 11.80
CA ASN A 102 2.28 2.80 12.33
C ASN A 102 2.28 3.26 13.80
N LYS A 103 1.34 4.14 14.21
CA LYS A 103 1.21 4.53 15.62
C LYS A 103 0.82 3.34 16.50
N MET A 104 -0.10 2.50 16.02
CA MET A 104 -0.51 1.27 16.73
C MET A 104 0.67 0.28 16.87
N LEU A 105 1.52 0.18 15.85
CA LEU A 105 2.65 -0.75 15.84
C LEU A 105 3.83 -0.28 16.71
N TYR A 106 4.16 1.00 16.69
CA TYR A 106 5.42 1.49 17.26
C TYR A 106 5.25 2.49 18.41
N GLY A 107 4.01 2.80 18.80
CA GLY A 107 3.71 3.91 19.70
C GLY A 107 3.85 5.25 18.97
N GLY A 108 2.96 6.20 19.26
CA GLY A 108 3.13 7.58 18.78
C GLY A 108 4.48 8.13 19.23
N ALA A 109 5.16 8.85 18.34
CA ALA A 109 6.25 9.75 18.75
C ALA A 109 5.67 10.91 19.56
#